data_AF-A0A1C2GHD2-F1
#
_entry.id   AF-A0A1C2GHD2-F1
#
_cell.length_a   1.000
_cell.length_b   1.000
_cell.length_c   1.000
_cell.angle_alpha   90.00
_cell.angle_beta   90.00
_cell.angle_gamma   90.00
#
_symmetry.space_group_name_H-M   'P 1'
#
loop_
_entity.id
_entity.type
_entity.pdbx_description
1 polymer ?
#
loop_
_entity_poly.entity_id
_entity_poly.type
_entity_poly.pdbx_seq_one_letter_code
_entity_poly.pdbx_strand_id
1 'polypeptide(L)'
;MRRGYLVFLVMACLSCRSASVTEADHSRIGLSRDSQTVILGGLDYAVLQELKKDSLTAEGFRQLLAVYRMPADTDMKDYQNEQPGIYQITDSLIIFKPDTPFKKHQTYFARFYGHSTENTPARLAQGKGNLKAPKYTEEVFKF
;
A
#
# COMPACT_ATOMS: atom_id res chain seq x y z
N MET A 1 45.72 20.72 -36.51
CA MET A 1 44.58 21.26 -35.76
C MET A 1 43.38 20.29 -35.76
N ARG A 2 43.53 19.04 -35.26
CA ARG A 2 42.45 18.01 -35.30
C ARG A 2 42.41 17.10 -34.07
N ARG A 3 43.12 17.45 -32.98
CA ARG A 3 43.19 16.64 -31.74
C ARG A 3 42.34 17.17 -30.59
N GLY A 4 41.78 18.39 -30.71
CA GLY A 4 40.94 18.99 -29.67
C GLY A 4 39.48 18.53 -29.67
N TYR A 5 38.97 18.01 -30.79
CA TYR A 5 37.56 17.61 -30.92
C TYR A 5 37.22 16.27 -30.27
N LEU A 6 38.22 15.41 -30.03
CA LEU A 6 37.99 14.08 -29.46
C LEU A 6 37.80 14.12 -27.93
N VAL A 7 38.34 15.14 -27.27
CA VAL A 7 38.16 15.35 -25.82
C VAL A 7 36.76 15.90 -25.50
N PHE A 8 36.19 16.72 -26.39
CA PHE A 8 34.86 17.30 -26.19
C PHE A 8 33.72 16.28 -26.39
N LEU A 9 33.92 15.25 -27.22
CA LEU A 9 32.92 14.21 -27.46
C LEU A 9 32.80 13.21 -26.30
N VAL A 10 33.89 12.94 -25.57
CA VAL A 10 33.88 12.01 -24.42
C VAL A 10 33.21 12.62 -23.20
N MET A 11 33.21 13.96 -23.07
CA MET A 11 32.58 14.65 -21.94
C MET A 11 31.04 14.70 -22.04
N ALA A 12 30.47 14.53 -23.24
CA ALA A 12 29.03 14.54 -23.46
C ALA A 12 28.32 13.23 -23.06
N CYS A 13 29.05 12.14 -22.83
CA CYS A 13 28.47 10.83 -22.49
C CYS A 13 28.29 10.58 -20.97
N LEU A 14 28.74 11.50 -20.11
CA LEU A 14 28.62 11.36 -18.64
C LEU A 14 27.34 11.99 -18.04
N SER A 15 26.49 12.60 -18.87
CA SER A 15 25.30 13.34 -18.42
C SER A 15 24.03 12.48 -18.32
N CYS A 16 24.05 11.21 -18.72
CA CYS A 16 22.94 10.29 -18.46
C CYS A 16 23.05 9.70 -17.04
N ARG A 17 22.97 10.55 -16.01
CA ARG A 17 22.48 10.09 -14.72
C ARG A 17 20.97 10.08 -14.84
N SER A 18 20.41 8.91 -15.17
CA SER A 18 18.99 8.67 -14.95
C SER A 18 18.69 9.08 -13.52
N ALA A 19 17.86 10.11 -13.34
CA ALA A 19 17.20 10.31 -12.07
C ALA A 19 16.54 8.96 -11.76
N SER A 20 17.03 8.26 -10.74
CA SER A 20 16.30 7.16 -10.16
C SER A 20 14.94 7.75 -9.86
N VAL A 21 13.94 7.37 -10.66
CA VAL A 21 12.54 7.61 -10.33
C VAL A 21 12.42 7.02 -8.94
N THR A 22 12.38 7.89 -7.92
CA THR A 22 12.00 7.51 -6.58
C THR A 22 10.68 6.79 -6.77
N GLU A 23 10.71 5.46 -6.64
CA GLU A 23 9.51 4.64 -6.72
C GLU A 23 8.49 5.32 -5.82
N ALA A 24 7.39 5.76 -6.42
CA ALA A 24 6.30 6.38 -5.68
C ALA A 24 6.03 5.49 -4.47
N ASP A 25 6.14 6.08 -3.28
CA ASP A 25 6.10 5.36 -2.00
C ASP A 25 4.84 4.50 -1.98
N HIS A 26 5.01 3.21 -2.25
CA HIS A 26 3.88 2.32 -2.43
C HIS A 26 3.09 2.24 -1.12
N SER A 27 1.77 2.13 -1.21
CA SER A 27 0.93 1.96 -0.02
C SER A 27 1.41 0.75 0.78
N ARG A 28 1.83 0.96 2.03
CA ARG A 28 2.37 -0.08 2.91
C ARG A 28 1.43 -0.30 4.07
N ILE A 29 0.99 -1.55 4.24
CA ILE A 29 0.25 -1.97 5.43
C ILE A 29 1.26 -2.54 6.44
N GLY A 30 1.08 -2.21 7.71
CA GLY A 30 1.98 -2.69 8.77
C GLY A 30 1.35 -2.60 10.15
N LEU A 31 2.14 -2.95 11.15
CA LEU A 31 1.77 -2.82 12.56
C LEU A 31 2.39 -1.57 13.15
N SER A 32 1.65 -0.95 14.08
CA SER A 32 2.23 0.04 14.98
C SER A 32 3.34 -0.56 15.84
N ARG A 33 4.23 0.29 16.34
CA ARG A 33 5.35 -0.14 17.20
C ARG A 33 4.88 -0.87 18.46
N ASP A 34 3.72 -0.51 19.00
CA ASP A 34 3.11 -1.16 20.17
C ASP A 34 2.31 -2.42 19.81
N SER A 35 2.21 -2.77 18.52
CA SER A 35 1.45 -3.92 18.03
C SER A 35 0.00 -3.92 18.53
N GLN A 36 -0.62 -2.75 18.65
CA GLN A 36 -2.04 -2.62 19.02
C GLN A 36 -2.92 -2.12 17.87
N THR A 37 -2.32 -1.55 16.83
CA THR A 37 -3.05 -0.99 15.69
C THR A 37 -2.41 -1.43 14.38
N VAL A 38 -3.23 -1.45 13.33
CA VAL A 38 -2.77 -1.64 11.95
C VAL A 38 -2.66 -0.26 11.33
N ILE A 39 -1.55 0.00 10.65
CA ILE A 39 -1.28 1.26 9.98
C ILE A 39 -1.19 1.04 8.47
N LEU A 40 -1.75 1.97 7.72
CA LEU A 40 -1.61 2.07 6.27
C LEU A 40 -0.97 3.41 5.96
N GLY A 41 0.26 3.36 5.45
CA GLY A 41 1.04 4.53 5.01
C GLY A 41 1.38 4.47 3.53
N GLY A 42 2.12 5.45 3.04
CA GLY A 42 2.46 5.56 1.61
C GLY A 42 1.28 6.02 0.74
N LEU A 43 0.30 6.71 1.34
CA LEU A 43 -0.77 7.37 0.60
C LEU A 43 -0.41 8.83 0.35
N ASP A 44 -0.78 9.34 -0.82
CA ASP A 44 -0.57 10.74 -1.16
C ASP A 44 -1.33 11.66 -0.19
N TYR A 45 -0.70 12.77 0.20
CA TYR A 45 -1.29 13.71 1.16
C TYR A 45 -2.64 14.25 0.68
N ALA A 46 -2.79 14.55 -0.62
CA ALA A 46 -4.05 15.05 -1.16
C ALA A 46 -5.16 14.00 -1.05
N VAL A 47 -4.84 12.72 -1.30
CA VAL A 47 -5.76 11.59 -1.11
C VAL A 47 -6.17 11.45 0.35
N LEU A 48 -5.23 11.54 1.29
CA LEU A 48 -5.54 11.50 2.72
C LEU A 48 -6.43 12.68 3.17
N GLN A 49 -6.18 13.88 2.65
CA GLN A 49 -7.02 15.05 2.96
C GLN A 49 -8.43 14.92 2.36
N GLU A 50 -8.56 14.33 1.18
CA GLU A 50 -9.87 14.02 0.60
C GLU A 50 -10.61 13.00 1.45
N LEU A 51 -9.98 11.88 1.80
CA LEU A 51 -10.55 10.87 2.70
C LEU A 51 -10.89 11.39 4.11
N LYS A 52 -10.18 12.42 4.58
CA LYS A 52 -10.44 13.07 5.88
C LYS A 52 -11.61 14.04 5.83
N LYS A 53 -11.81 14.71 4.69
CA LYS A 53 -12.93 15.64 4.46
C LYS A 53 -14.22 14.89 4.12
N ASP A 54 -14.09 13.87 3.29
CA ASP A 54 -15.17 12.95 3.00
C ASP A 54 -15.44 12.22 4.31
N SER A 55 -16.58 12.48 4.94
CA SER A 55 -16.92 11.91 6.24
C SER A 55 -17.31 10.44 6.07
N LEU A 56 -16.37 9.64 5.57
CA LEU A 56 -16.55 8.22 5.35
C LEU A 56 -16.92 7.59 6.69
N THR A 57 -18.05 6.86 6.68
CA THR A 57 -18.46 6.05 7.81
C THR A 57 -17.43 4.94 8.03
N ALA A 58 -17.47 4.30 9.21
CA ALA A 58 -16.63 3.13 9.47
C ALA A 58 -16.80 2.05 8.37
N GLU A 59 -17.98 1.93 7.76
CA GLU A 59 -18.23 1.02 6.63
C GLU A 59 -17.46 1.42 5.37
N GLY A 60 -17.37 2.72 5.05
CA GLY A 60 -16.56 3.20 3.93
C GLY A 60 -15.07 2.90 4.11
N PHE A 61 -14.55 3.05 5.33
CA PHE A 61 -13.17 2.66 5.62
C PHE A 61 -12.92 1.16 5.56
N ARG A 62 -13.89 0.34 5.96
CA ARG A 62 -13.78 -1.13 5.83
C ARG A 62 -13.67 -1.56 4.37
N GLN A 63 -14.34 -0.85 3.45
CA GLN A 63 -14.18 -1.10 2.01
C GLN A 63 -12.81 -0.68 1.47
N LEU A 64 -12.12 0.22 2.15
CA LEU A 64 -10.79 0.69 1.76
C LEU A 64 -9.68 -0.18 2.37
N LEU A 65 -9.71 -0.40 3.67
CA LEU A 65 -8.76 -1.17 4.46
C LEU A 65 -9.53 -2.10 5.39
N ALA A 66 -9.46 -3.40 5.15
CA ALA A 66 -10.09 -4.41 6.00
C ALA A 66 -9.04 -5.26 6.71
N VAL A 67 -9.28 -5.59 7.98
CA VAL A 67 -8.39 -6.43 8.79
C VAL A 67 -9.13 -7.69 9.22
N TYR A 68 -8.46 -8.83 9.16
CA TYR A 68 -9.05 -10.14 9.39
C TYR A 68 -8.15 -11.00 10.27
N ARG A 69 -8.76 -11.92 11.01
CA ARG A 69 -8.04 -12.98 11.70
C ARG A 69 -7.73 -14.10 10.73
N MET A 70 -6.52 -14.65 10.77
CA MET A 70 -6.19 -15.84 9.98
C MET A 70 -6.93 -17.07 10.54
N PRO A 71 -7.72 -17.78 9.73
CA PRO A 71 -8.33 -19.05 10.13
C PRO A 71 -7.26 -20.15 10.28
N ALA A 72 -7.62 -21.24 10.95
CA ALA A 72 -6.77 -22.43 11.00
C ALA A 72 -6.63 -23.09 9.62
N ASP A 73 -7.73 -23.12 8.87
CA ASP A 73 -7.76 -23.53 7.46
C ASP A 73 -7.62 -22.30 6.57
N THR A 74 -6.45 -22.15 5.92
CA THR A 74 -6.14 -20.99 5.07
C THR A 74 -7.01 -20.91 3.83
N ASP A 75 -7.62 -22.01 3.38
CA ASP A 75 -8.54 -21.99 2.24
C ASP A 75 -9.85 -21.26 2.59
N MET A 76 -10.14 -21.11 3.89
CA MET A 76 -11.29 -20.36 4.40
C MET A 76 -11.04 -18.86 4.59
N LYS A 77 -9.91 -18.34 4.12
CA LYS A 77 -9.48 -16.97 4.35
C LYS A 77 -10.45 -15.93 3.77
N ASP A 78 -11.02 -16.19 2.59
CA ASP A 78 -11.97 -15.28 1.94
C ASP A 78 -13.37 -15.29 2.58
N TYR A 79 -13.63 -16.23 3.49
CA TYR A 79 -14.89 -16.36 4.23
C TYR A 79 -14.82 -15.78 5.64
N GLN A 80 -13.71 -15.16 6.01
CA GLN A 80 -13.55 -14.56 7.33
C GLN A 80 -14.33 -13.26 7.46
N ASN A 81 -14.95 -13.08 8.61
CA ASN A 81 -15.50 -11.78 8.97
C ASN A 81 -14.38 -10.80 9.32
N GLU A 82 -14.57 -9.57 8.87
CA GLU A 82 -13.71 -8.44 9.20
C GLU A 82 -13.67 -8.20 10.71
N GLN A 83 -12.51 -7.80 11.23
CA GLN A 83 -12.34 -7.38 12.60
C GLN A 83 -13.07 -6.05 12.82
N PRO A 84 -13.96 -5.95 13.82
CA PRO A 84 -14.58 -4.69 14.17
C PRO A 84 -13.54 -3.76 14.80
N GLY A 85 -13.68 -2.46 14.54
CA GLY A 85 -12.74 -1.45 14.99
C GLY A 85 -13.04 -0.06 14.47
N ILE A 86 -12.20 0.88 14.89
CA ILE A 86 -12.30 2.30 14.58
C ILE A 86 -11.14 2.71 13.68
N TYR A 87 -11.43 3.56 12.70
CA TYR A 87 -10.46 4.13 11.79
C TYR A 87 -10.17 5.58 12.18
N GLN A 88 -8.90 5.96 12.10
CA GLN A 88 -8.43 7.32 12.33
C GLN A 88 -7.49 7.72 11.20
N ILE A 89 -7.70 8.91 10.63
CA ILE A 89 -6.80 9.45 9.62
C ILE A 89 -5.91 10.51 10.26
N THR A 90 -4.62 10.38 10.01
CA THR A 90 -3.60 11.40 10.28
C THR A 90 -3.08 11.98 8.97
N ASP A 91 -2.18 12.94 9.03
CA ASP A 91 -1.68 13.60 7.82
C ASP A 91 -0.84 12.68 6.92
N SER A 92 -0.43 11.51 7.41
CA SER A 92 0.38 10.54 6.64
C SER A 92 -0.07 9.07 6.75
N LEU A 93 -1.00 8.75 7.66
CA LEU A 93 -1.39 7.37 7.95
C LEU A 93 -2.90 7.24 8.14
N ILE A 94 -3.44 6.12 7.67
CA ILE A 94 -4.71 5.57 8.14
C ILE A 94 -4.39 4.56 9.25
N ILE A 95 -5.02 4.72 10.41
CA ILE A 95 -4.81 3.88 11.59
C ILE A 95 -6.11 3.13 11.86
N PHE A 96 -6.03 1.80 11.88
CA PHE A 96 -7.10 0.92 12.33
C PHE A 96 -6.80 0.43 13.74
N LYS A 97 -7.72 0.71 14.66
CA LYS A 97 -7.70 0.21 16.03
C LYS A 97 -8.83 -0.81 16.21
N PRO A 98 -8.54 -2.09 16.50
CA PRO A 98 -9.59 -3.07 16.69
C PRO A 98 -10.35 -2.81 18.00
N ASP A 99 -11.65 -3.11 18.02
CA ASP A 99 -12.47 -3.00 19.23
C ASP A 99 -12.05 -4.04 20.28
N THR A 100 -11.62 -5.21 19.81
CA THR A 100 -11.02 -6.26 20.65
C THR A 100 -9.52 -6.31 20.38
N PRO A 101 -8.65 -6.22 21.40
CA PRO A 101 -7.20 -6.32 21.21
C PRO A 101 -6.79 -7.59 20.46
N PHE A 102 -5.75 -7.46 19.64
CA PHE A 102 -5.18 -8.60 18.93
C PHE A 102 -4.68 -9.68 19.91
N LYS A 103 -4.91 -10.95 19.57
CA LYS A 103 -4.50 -12.08 20.40
C LYS A 103 -3.02 -12.37 20.17
N LYS A 104 -2.27 -12.59 21.24
CA LYS A 104 -0.88 -13.05 21.15
C LYS A 104 -0.80 -14.39 20.42
N HIS A 105 0.25 -14.56 19.63
CA HIS A 105 0.54 -15.71 18.79
C HIS A 105 -0.50 -15.99 17.69
N GLN A 106 -1.42 -15.05 17.46
CA GLN A 106 -2.42 -15.16 16.41
C GLN A 106 -1.95 -14.41 15.16
N THR A 107 -2.07 -15.05 14.01
CA THR A 107 -1.85 -14.44 12.71
C THR A 107 -3.10 -13.69 12.26
N TYR A 108 -2.90 -12.53 11.67
CA TYR A 108 -3.90 -11.67 11.06
C TYR A 108 -3.42 -11.27 9.67
N PHE A 109 -4.33 -10.77 8.86
CA PHE A 109 -4.01 -10.20 7.56
C PHE A 109 -4.88 -8.98 7.31
N ALA A 110 -4.36 -8.03 6.55
CA ALA A 110 -5.08 -6.84 6.15
C ALA A 110 -5.07 -6.70 4.63
N ARG A 111 -6.18 -6.21 4.08
CA ARG A 111 -6.38 -5.98 2.65
C ARG A 111 -6.68 -4.51 2.40
N PHE A 112 -5.90 -3.89 1.53
CA PHE A 112 -6.12 -2.52 1.06
C PHE A 112 -6.60 -2.54 -0.40
N TYR A 113 -7.76 -1.95 -0.66
CA TYR A 113 -8.43 -1.98 -1.96
C TYR A 113 -8.23 -0.70 -2.79
N GLY A 114 -7.51 0.30 -2.28
CA GLY A 114 -7.44 1.64 -2.88
C GLY A 114 -6.58 1.76 -4.14
N HIS A 115 -5.57 0.91 -4.34
CA HIS A 115 -4.85 0.84 -5.61
C HIS A 115 -3.98 -0.42 -5.69
N SER A 116 -4.35 -1.39 -6.53
CA SER A 116 -3.47 -2.51 -6.87
C SER A 116 -2.54 -2.08 -8.01
N THR A 117 -1.24 -2.01 -7.74
CA THR A 117 -0.17 -1.66 -8.72
C THR A 117 -0.05 -2.66 -9.89
N GLU A 118 -0.66 -3.83 -9.75
CA GLU A 118 -0.71 -4.89 -10.77
C GLU A 118 -1.71 -4.57 -11.89
N ASN A 119 -2.70 -3.71 -11.61
CA ASN A 119 -3.91 -3.55 -12.43
C ASN A 119 -4.24 -2.11 -12.83
N THR A 120 -3.28 -1.18 -12.74
CA THR A 120 -3.49 0.20 -13.22
C THR A 120 -3.85 0.18 -14.71
N PRO A 121 -4.86 0.97 -15.18
CA PRO A 121 -5.28 1.00 -16.58
C PRO A 121 -4.13 1.20 -17.57
N ALA A 122 -3.12 2.00 -17.19
CA ALA A 122 -1.91 2.21 -17.96
C ALA A 122 -1.08 0.92 -18.17
N ARG A 123 -0.92 0.08 -17.14
CA ARG A 123 -0.20 -1.20 -17.25
C ARG A 123 -0.99 -2.24 -18.03
N LEU A 124 -2.31 -2.23 -17.91
CA LEU A 124 -3.20 -3.08 -18.70
C LEU A 124 -3.15 -2.70 -20.19
N ALA A 125 -3.20 -1.41 -20.52
CA ALA A 125 -3.05 -0.92 -21.89
C ALA A 125 -1.67 -1.25 -22.51
N GLN A 126 -0.64 -1.39 -21.67
CA GLN A 126 0.71 -1.81 -22.08
C GLN A 126 0.89 -3.34 -22.15
N GLY A 127 -0.14 -4.13 -21.86
CA GLY A 127 -0.05 -5.60 -21.81
C GLY A 127 0.82 -6.15 -20.66
N LYS A 128 1.17 -5.30 -19.70
CA LYS A 128 2.06 -5.62 -18.54
C LYS A 128 1.30 -5.81 -17.23
N GLY A 129 -0.02 -5.81 -17.26
CA GLY A 129 -0.87 -6.06 -16.10
C GLY A 129 -1.52 -7.44 -16.16
N ASN A 130 -1.78 -8.00 -14.98
CA ASN A 130 -2.36 -9.33 -14.85
C ASN A 130 -3.84 -9.20 -14.48
N LEU A 131 -4.74 -9.41 -15.46
CA LEU A 131 -6.19 -9.31 -15.27
C LEU A 131 -6.76 -10.25 -14.19
N LYS A 132 -6.01 -11.30 -13.79
CA LYS A 132 -6.39 -12.23 -12.72
C LYS A 132 -5.81 -11.84 -11.35
N ALA A 133 -4.93 -10.85 -11.28
CA ALA A 133 -4.34 -10.42 -10.02
C ALA A 133 -5.41 -9.79 -9.12
N PRO A 134 -5.33 -10.00 -7.79
CA PRO A 134 -6.27 -9.42 -6.85
C PRO A 134 -6.28 -7.88 -6.96
N LYS A 135 -7.47 -7.30 -6.80
CA LYS A 135 -7.66 -5.84 -6.77
C LYS A 135 -7.29 -5.20 -5.43
N TYR A 136 -6.50 -5.90 -4.62
CA TYR A 136 -6.08 -5.46 -3.30
C TYR A 136 -4.60 -5.79 -3.07
N THR A 137 -3.98 -4.98 -2.22
CA THR A 137 -2.70 -5.30 -1.58
C THR A 137 -2.98 -5.99 -0.27
N GLU A 138 -2.27 -7.07 0.03
CA GLU A 138 -2.46 -7.82 1.27
C GLU A 138 -1.15 -7.93 2.03
N GLU A 139 -1.25 -7.76 3.34
CA GLU A 139 -0.13 -7.97 4.26
C GLU A 139 -0.56 -8.90 5.39
N VAL A 140 0.29 -9.87 5.70
CA VAL A 140 0.10 -10.86 6.77
C VAL A 140 1.04 -10.53 7.92
N PHE A 141 0.51 -10.50 9.14
CA PHE A 141 1.27 -10.16 10.32
C PHE A 141 0.86 -11.00 11.53
N LYS A 142 1.77 -11.14 12.48
CA LYS A 142 1.60 -11.96 13.69
C LYS A 142 1.79 -11.09 14.93
N PHE A 143 0.85 -11.22 15.88
CA PHE A 143 0.92 -10.59 17.21
C PHE A 143 1.38 -11.58 18.27
#